data_AF-A0A6M2ADG5-F1
#
_entry.id   AF-A0A6M2ADG5-F1
#
_cell.length_a   1.000
_cell.length_b   1.000
_cell.length_c   1.000
_cell.angle_alpha   90.00
_cell.angle_beta   90.00
_cell.angle_gamma   90.00
#
_symmetry.space_group_name_H-M   'P 1'
#
loop_
_entity.id
_entity.type
_entity.pdbx_description
1 polymer ?
#
loop_
_entity_poly.entity_id
_entity_poly.type
_entity_poly.pdbx_seq_one_letter_code
_entity_poly.pdbx_strand_id
1 'polypeptide(L)'
;MSVGIISKSDVYLHNSCYSQREHVDFFDGNGSFRCPACNGTDYKIYFVQKCVFTNLQSTAEDTSPASDPRKIERKNGVEPPIDPNMIPIADEPPVADEPPEYWLSLPQNRKKPPKRIQETLIDDEIQTAILERIEKEENENNAEVEQLFTDGKYQEVIKKCQELLGHKIHNSDIHRNIEKILKKAQDKENLSKINSKIDPYLKNIEYYSTEMRELLEIKKAKNPDELDYINQCQANLLANIANERNQIADIYNVFHYYQDAIEGFTKAIRSYKEAIGLEFDKPDFKADLWKNLASTYVNIADIYKTIDDLVDNSQKFLYRAFYAVKQALSHCKEESDLNDHIQTMLINLNKKLDNINSPQEHFHLVNKKINAMRRGG
;
A
#
# COMPACT_ATOMS: atom_id res chain seq x y z
N MET A 1 -19.50 -2.23 -52.84
CA MET A 1 -18.29 -2.72 -52.17
C MET A 1 -17.51 -1.51 -51.71
N SER A 2 -17.60 -1.20 -50.42
CA SER A 2 -16.91 -0.06 -49.80
C SER A 2 -15.91 -0.66 -48.82
N VAL A 3 -14.62 -0.59 -49.15
CA VAL A 3 -13.53 -1.11 -48.31
C VAL A 3 -13.24 -0.04 -47.27
N GLY A 4 -13.66 -0.27 -46.03
CA GLY A 4 -13.27 0.54 -44.88
C GLY A 4 -11.90 0.10 -44.37
N ILE A 5 -10.94 1.03 -44.32
CA ILE A 5 -9.63 0.82 -43.67
C ILE A 5 -9.86 0.84 -42.16
N ILE A 6 -9.69 -0.30 -41.51
CA ILE A 6 -9.72 -0.41 -40.04
C ILE A 6 -8.30 -0.12 -39.52
N SER A 7 -8.17 0.95 -38.74
CA SER A 7 -6.96 1.30 -38.00
C SER A 7 -6.63 0.21 -36.97
N LYS A 8 -5.36 -0.23 -36.92
CA LYS A 8 -4.84 -1.18 -35.92
C LYS A 8 -5.09 -0.65 -34.51
N SER A 9 -5.78 -1.43 -33.70
CA SER A 9 -5.94 -1.19 -32.25
C SER A 9 -4.95 -2.06 -31.50
N ASP A 10 -4.14 -1.46 -30.63
CA ASP A 10 -3.31 -2.20 -29.68
C ASP A 10 -4.19 -2.86 -28.63
N VAL A 11 -4.19 -4.19 -28.58
CA VAL A 11 -4.85 -4.98 -27.53
C VAL A 11 -3.84 -5.22 -26.41
N TYR A 12 -4.09 -4.64 -25.23
CA TYR A 12 -3.32 -4.93 -24.03
C TYR A 12 -3.93 -6.14 -23.33
N LEU A 13 -3.25 -7.29 -23.43
CA LEU A 13 -3.52 -8.44 -22.58
C LEU A 13 -2.75 -8.27 -21.27
N HIS A 14 -3.49 -8.15 -20.16
CA HIS A 14 -2.89 -8.26 -18.84
C HIS A 14 -2.57 -9.74 -18.63
N ASN A 15 -1.29 -10.12 -18.54
CA ASN A 15 -0.96 -11.50 -18.19
C ASN A 15 0.34 -11.64 -17.40
N SER A 16 0.24 -12.46 -16.36
CA SER A 16 1.31 -13.13 -15.63
C SER A 16 1.95 -14.28 -16.43
N CYS A 17 1.90 -14.25 -17.75
CA CYS A 17 2.46 -15.30 -18.62
C CYS A 17 3.15 -14.67 -19.85
N TYR A 18 4.46 -14.91 -19.90
CA TYR A 18 5.44 -14.75 -20.99
C TYR A 18 6.03 -13.38 -21.33
N SER A 19 7.36 -13.33 -21.11
CA SER A 19 8.33 -12.49 -21.79
C SER A 19 8.62 -13.05 -23.19
N GLN A 20 8.16 -12.37 -24.23
CA GLN A 20 8.80 -12.15 -25.54
C GLN A 20 7.75 -11.66 -26.53
N ARG A 21 8.09 -10.61 -27.30
CA ARG A 21 7.24 -10.05 -28.37
C ARG A 21 7.29 -10.98 -29.57
N GLU A 22 6.20 -11.64 -29.89
CA GLU A 22 5.97 -12.17 -31.23
C GLU A 22 4.60 -11.68 -31.76
N HIS A 23 4.59 -11.30 -33.04
CA HIS A 23 3.41 -10.86 -33.77
C HIS A 23 2.47 -12.04 -34.01
N VAL A 24 1.21 -11.93 -33.56
CA VAL A 24 0.18 -12.95 -33.82
C VAL A 24 -0.78 -12.42 -34.88
N ASP A 25 -0.68 -12.95 -36.09
CA ASP A 25 -1.63 -12.74 -37.19
C ASP A 25 -2.53 -13.98 -37.33
N PHE A 26 -3.65 -14.05 -36.61
CA PHE A 26 -4.76 -14.96 -36.97
C PHE A 26 -6.09 -14.44 -36.41
N PHE A 27 -7.01 -14.09 -37.30
CA PHE A 27 -8.43 -13.82 -37.02
C PHE A 27 -9.25 -14.96 -37.61
N ASP A 28 -9.98 -15.72 -36.79
CA ASP A 28 -11.12 -16.47 -37.29
C ASP A 28 -12.37 -15.58 -37.20
N GLY A 29 -13.26 -15.68 -38.19
CA GLY A 29 -14.39 -14.77 -38.39
C GLY A 29 -15.46 -14.77 -37.29
N ASN A 30 -15.21 -15.40 -36.14
CA ASN A 30 -16.15 -15.53 -35.02
C ASN A 30 -15.72 -14.80 -33.74
N GLY A 31 -14.60 -14.07 -33.75
CA GLY A 31 -14.22 -13.18 -32.64
C GLY A 31 -13.80 -13.88 -31.34
N SER A 32 -13.44 -15.16 -31.39
CA SER A 32 -12.93 -15.89 -30.21
C SER A 32 -11.42 -16.07 -30.28
N PHE A 33 -10.69 -15.61 -29.25
CA PHE A 33 -9.26 -15.91 -29.11
C PHE A 33 -9.07 -17.22 -28.34
N ARG A 34 -8.29 -18.15 -28.90
CA ARG A 34 -7.78 -19.32 -28.18
C ARG A 34 -6.28 -19.15 -27.93
N CYS A 35 -5.87 -19.15 -26.66
CA CYS A 35 -4.46 -19.21 -26.30
C CYS A 35 -3.99 -20.67 -26.46
N PRO A 36 -2.99 -20.96 -27.31
CA PRO A 36 -2.53 -22.33 -27.55
C PRO A 36 -1.78 -22.95 -26.35
N ALA A 37 -1.34 -22.13 -25.39
CA ALA A 37 -0.63 -22.58 -24.19
C ALA A 37 -1.57 -23.04 -23.05
N CYS A 38 -2.85 -22.73 -23.15
CA CYS A 38 -3.82 -22.94 -22.09
C CYS A 38 -5.05 -23.65 -22.67
N ASN A 39 -5.11 -24.98 -22.52
CA ASN A 39 -6.15 -25.88 -23.05
C ASN A 39 -7.59 -25.41 -22.77
N GLY A 40 -8.11 -24.49 -23.58
CA GLY A 40 -9.54 -24.16 -23.67
C GLY A 40 -10.14 -23.45 -22.45
N THR A 41 -9.43 -22.54 -21.80
CA THR A 41 -10.08 -21.63 -20.82
C THR A 41 -10.60 -20.39 -21.55
N ASP A 42 -11.92 -20.21 -21.57
CA ASP A 42 -12.56 -19.02 -22.14
C ASP A 42 -12.26 -17.80 -21.28
N TYR A 43 -11.57 -16.80 -21.84
CA TYR A 43 -11.36 -15.52 -21.18
C TYR A 43 -12.40 -14.51 -21.68
N LYS A 44 -13.15 -13.90 -20.75
CA LYS A 44 -13.96 -12.70 -21.04
C LYS A 44 -13.01 -11.51 -21.12
N ILE A 45 -12.88 -10.91 -22.31
CA ILE A 45 -12.17 -9.64 -22.50
C ILE A 45 -13.05 -8.53 -21.93
N TYR A 46 -12.56 -7.83 -20.90
CA TYR A 46 -13.16 -6.58 -20.46
C TYR A 46 -12.66 -5.47 -21.39
N PHE A 47 -13.56 -4.88 -22.16
CA PHE A 47 -13.28 -3.62 -22.83
C PHE A 47 -13.19 -2.52 -21.77
N VAL A 48 -11.98 -2.02 -21.51
CA VAL A 48 -11.84 -0.70 -20.88
C VAL A 48 -12.43 0.29 -21.87
N GLN A 49 -13.57 0.89 -21.52
CA GLN A 49 -14.19 1.93 -22.33
C GLN A 49 -13.27 3.15 -22.30
N LYS A 50 -12.33 3.23 -23.26
CA LYS A 50 -11.68 4.48 -23.63
C LYS A 50 -12.81 5.47 -23.90
N CYS A 51 -12.75 6.65 -23.31
CA CYS A 51 -13.53 7.80 -23.80
C CYS A 51 -13.02 8.08 -25.21
N VAL A 52 -13.60 7.40 -26.20
CA VAL A 52 -13.31 7.62 -27.60
C VAL A 52 -14.06 8.89 -27.98
N PHE A 53 -13.33 9.99 -28.08
CA PHE A 53 -13.85 11.24 -28.64
C PHE A 53 -13.97 11.09 -30.15
N THR A 54 -15.10 10.60 -30.63
CA THR A 54 -15.44 10.65 -32.07
C THR A 54 -16.11 11.99 -32.39
N ASN A 55 -15.55 12.69 -33.37
CA ASN A 55 -16.22 13.82 -34.03
C ASN A 55 -17.45 13.28 -34.78
N LEU A 56 -18.65 13.57 -34.29
CA LEU A 56 -19.89 13.33 -35.02
C LEU A 56 -20.53 14.68 -35.37
N GLN A 57 -20.61 14.94 -36.68
CA GLN A 57 -21.37 16.03 -37.25
C GLN A 57 -22.88 15.78 -37.04
N SER A 58 -23.56 16.84 -36.63
CA SER A 58 -24.99 16.90 -36.33
C SER A 58 -25.88 16.77 -37.56
N THR A 59 -26.98 16.04 -37.42
CA THR A 59 -28.25 16.40 -38.06
C THR A 59 -29.34 16.33 -37.00
N ALA A 60 -29.91 17.50 -36.71
CA ALA A 60 -31.02 17.71 -35.79
C ALA A 60 -32.35 17.31 -36.44
N GLU A 61 -33.30 16.83 -35.63
CA GLU A 61 -34.72 17.12 -35.83
C GLU A 61 -35.49 16.96 -34.51
N ASP A 62 -36.37 17.94 -34.28
CA ASP A 62 -37.17 18.23 -33.11
C ASP A 62 -38.32 17.24 -32.85
N THR A 63 -38.70 17.05 -31.57
CA THR A 63 -39.96 17.58 -30.98
C THR A 63 -40.24 17.01 -29.58
N SER A 64 -40.64 17.92 -28.69
CA SER A 64 -41.14 17.75 -27.30
C SER A 64 -42.66 17.38 -27.29
N PRO A 65 -43.44 17.28 -26.17
CA PRO A 65 -43.15 17.64 -24.77
C PRO A 65 -43.76 16.76 -23.62
N ALA A 66 -43.27 17.08 -22.40
CA ALA A 66 -43.96 17.21 -21.09
C ALA A 66 -44.65 16.03 -20.37
N SER A 67 -44.21 15.78 -19.12
CA SER A 67 -45.07 15.78 -17.92
C SER A 67 -44.26 15.67 -16.61
N ASP A 68 -44.64 16.46 -15.61
CA ASP A 68 -44.18 16.49 -14.21
C ASP A 68 -45.46 16.59 -13.32
N PRO A 69 -45.47 16.47 -11.97
CA PRO A 69 -44.72 15.67 -10.99
C PRO A 69 -45.66 14.74 -10.18
N ARG A 70 -45.12 13.79 -9.39
CA ARG A 70 -45.84 13.26 -8.20
C ARG A 70 -44.98 13.26 -6.93
N LYS A 71 -45.58 13.89 -5.92
CA LYS A 71 -45.27 13.92 -4.48
C LYS A 71 -44.96 12.53 -3.90
N ILE A 72 -43.98 12.46 -3.01
CA ILE A 72 -43.85 11.37 -2.02
C ILE A 72 -43.76 11.97 -0.62
N GLU A 73 -44.63 11.47 0.23
CA GLU A 73 -44.89 11.86 1.61
C GLU A 73 -43.79 11.39 2.57
N ARG A 74 -43.50 12.21 3.59
CA ARG A 74 -42.71 11.84 4.76
C ARG A 74 -43.58 11.01 5.71
N LYS A 75 -43.07 9.87 6.18
CA LYS A 75 -43.58 9.19 7.37
C LYS A 75 -42.50 9.12 8.44
N ASN A 76 -42.84 9.67 9.60
CA ASN A 76 -42.17 9.50 10.88
C ASN A 76 -42.45 8.09 11.43
N GLY A 77 -41.46 7.49 12.10
CA GLY A 77 -41.64 6.31 12.95
C GLY A 77 -40.37 6.09 13.77
N VAL A 78 -40.36 6.48 15.04
CA VAL A 78 -40.59 5.66 16.24
C VAL A 78 -39.37 4.81 16.62
N GLU A 79 -38.65 5.27 17.65
CA GLU A 79 -37.63 4.51 18.40
C GLU A 79 -38.28 3.41 19.27
N PRO A 80 -37.58 2.29 19.53
CA PRO A 80 -37.85 1.44 20.67
C PRO A 80 -36.73 1.49 21.74
N PRO A 81 -37.05 1.06 22.98
CA PRO A 81 -36.41 1.54 24.20
C PRO A 81 -35.17 0.74 24.63
N ILE A 82 -34.38 1.39 25.48
CA ILE A 82 -33.25 0.84 26.23
C ILE A 82 -33.80 0.10 27.46
N ASP A 83 -33.42 -1.16 27.62
CA ASP A 83 -33.63 -1.95 28.83
C ASP A 83 -32.32 -1.99 29.67
N PRO A 84 -32.32 -1.48 30.91
CA PRO A 84 -31.19 -1.56 31.83
C PRO A 84 -31.48 -2.61 32.92
N ASN A 85 -30.71 -3.71 32.90
CA ASN A 85 -30.19 -4.47 34.06
C ASN A 85 -30.13 -5.97 33.76
N MET A 86 -28.96 -6.58 33.92
CA MET A 86 -28.66 -7.47 35.05
C MET A 86 -27.39 -8.29 34.80
N ILE A 87 -26.76 -8.64 35.93
CA ILE A 87 -25.94 -9.82 36.26
C ILE A 87 -24.46 -9.50 36.57
N PRO A 88 -23.92 -10.10 37.66
CA PRO A 88 -23.05 -9.44 38.60
C PRO A 88 -21.59 -9.88 38.55
N ILE A 89 -20.83 -9.15 39.35
CA ILE A 89 -19.48 -9.37 39.87
C ILE A 89 -19.24 -10.86 40.16
N ALA A 90 -18.18 -11.41 39.55
CA ALA A 90 -17.60 -12.69 39.91
C ALA A 90 -16.21 -12.49 40.49
N ASP A 91 -15.95 -13.30 41.51
CA ASP A 91 -14.85 -13.31 42.46
C ASP A 91 -13.43 -13.36 41.87
N GLU A 92 -12.50 -12.80 42.65
CA GLU A 92 -11.06 -12.89 42.51
C GLU A 92 -10.58 -14.36 42.50
N PRO A 93 -9.63 -14.72 41.63
CA PRO A 93 -8.78 -15.88 41.85
C PRO A 93 -7.45 -15.49 42.54
N PRO A 94 -6.88 -16.43 43.32
CA PRO A 94 -5.88 -16.17 44.34
C PRO A 94 -4.47 -15.92 43.81
N VAL A 95 -3.72 -15.22 44.65
CA VAL A 95 -2.26 -15.06 44.67
C VAL A 95 -1.59 -16.42 44.47
N ALA A 96 -0.78 -16.54 43.43
CA ALA A 96 0.10 -17.69 43.22
C ALA A 96 1.44 -17.45 43.91
N ASP A 97 1.78 -18.41 44.77
CA ASP A 97 2.98 -18.51 45.60
C ASP A 97 4.29 -18.47 44.81
N GLU A 98 5.30 -17.94 45.50
CA GLU A 98 6.72 -17.99 45.14
C GLU A 98 7.19 -19.43 44.86
N PRO A 99 8.03 -19.66 43.84
CA PRO A 99 8.71 -20.94 43.71
C PRO A 99 9.85 -21.06 44.75
N PRO A 100 10.00 -22.23 45.40
CA PRO A 100 10.94 -22.43 46.49
C PRO A 100 12.40 -22.50 46.03
N GLU A 101 13.27 -21.87 46.83
CA GLU A 101 14.71 -22.09 46.86
C GLU A 101 15.02 -23.58 47.10
N TYR A 102 15.42 -24.30 46.04
CA TYR A 102 16.05 -25.61 46.19
C TYR A 102 17.55 -25.53 45.90
N TRP A 103 18.28 -25.64 47.00
CA TRP A 103 19.66 -26.06 47.09
C TRP A 103 19.86 -27.41 46.38
N LEU A 104 20.72 -27.44 45.35
CA LEU A 104 21.41 -28.66 44.92
C LEU A 104 22.90 -28.47 45.12
N SER A 105 23.34 -28.97 46.28
CA SER A 105 24.73 -29.21 46.64
C SER A 105 25.35 -30.22 45.66
N LEU A 106 26.14 -29.75 44.71
CA LEU A 106 26.99 -30.61 43.89
C LEU A 106 28.34 -30.86 44.61
N PRO A 107 28.86 -32.10 44.61
CA PRO A 107 30.08 -32.45 45.31
C PRO A 107 31.31 -31.82 44.65
N GLN A 108 32.11 -31.09 45.44
CA GLN A 108 33.42 -30.56 45.05
C GLN A 108 34.43 -31.70 44.85
N ASN A 109 34.42 -32.31 43.67
CA ASN A 109 35.49 -33.22 43.25
C ASN A 109 36.62 -32.40 42.62
N ARG A 110 37.54 -31.91 43.46
CA ARG A 110 38.80 -31.25 43.05
C ARG A 110 39.72 -32.27 42.38
N LYS A 111 39.54 -32.55 41.09
CA LYS A 111 40.63 -33.04 40.24
C LYS A 111 41.53 -31.86 39.91
N LYS A 112 42.80 -31.94 40.34
CA LYS A 112 43.85 -30.97 40.01
C LYS A 112 43.86 -30.72 38.49
N PRO A 113 43.87 -29.46 38.01
CA PRO A 113 44.07 -29.20 36.60
C PRO A 113 45.42 -29.76 36.16
N PRO A 114 45.51 -30.39 34.98
CA PRO A 114 46.78 -30.84 34.42
C PRO A 114 47.69 -29.64 34.21
N LYS A 115 48.99 -29.88 34.41
CA LYS A 115 50.09 -28.91 34.30
C LYS A 115 49.91 -28.00 33.09
N ARG A 116 49.88 -26.70 33.39
CA ARG A 116 50.09 -25.54 32.52
C ARG A 116 50.97 -25.93 31.33
N ILE A 117 50.34 -26.06 30.16
CA ILE A 117 51.04 -26.01 28.88
C ILE A 117 51.71 -24.63 28.86
N GLN A 118 53.01 -24.61 28.60
CA GLN A 118 53.79 -23.38 28.48
C GLN A 118 53.09 -22.47 27.47
N GLU A 119 52.49 -21.39 27.96
CA GLU A 119 52.05 -20.26 27.14
C GLU A 119 53.28 -19.81 26.37
N THR A 120 53.29 -20.11 25.07
CA THR A 120 54.21 -19.50 24.13
C THR A 120 54.03 -18.00 24.26
N LEU A 121 54.99 -17.33 24.90
CA LEU A 121 55.18 -15.89 24.80
C LEU A 121 55.35 -15.60 23.30
N ILE A 122 54.24 -15.31 22.62
CA ILE A 122 54.30 -14.60 21.36
C ILE A 122 54.86 -13.25 21.75
N ASP A 123 56.06 -12.96 21.23
CA ASP A 123 56.78 -11.72 21.43
C ASP A 123 55.82 -10.51 21.30
N ASP A 124 55.84 -9.60 22.25
CA ASP A 124 54.96 -8.41 22.27
C ASP A 124 55.15 -7.59 20.97
N GLU A 125 56.36 -7.64 20.38
CA GLU A 125 56.66 -7.07 19.08
C GLU A 125 55.84 -7.69 17.94
N ILE A 126 55.66 -9.02 17.95
CA ILE A 126 54.89 -9.75 16.94
C ILE A 126 53.39 -9.42 17.09
N GLN A 127 52.89 -9.34 18.33
CA GLN A 127 51.49 -8.98 18.56
C GLN A 127 51.18 -7.56 18.07
N THR A 128 52.09 -6.62 18.34
CA THR A 128 51.96 -5.23 17.90
C THR A 128 51.96 -5.13 16.37
N ALA A 129 52.89 -5.81 15.70
CA ALA A 129 52.96 -5.82 14.23
C ALA A 129 51.70 -6.46 13.58
N ILE A 130 51.10 -7.47 14.22
CA ILE A 130 49.84 -8.06 13.75
C ILE A 130 48.70 -7.04 13.88
N LEU A 131 48.59 -6.34 15.01
CA LEU A 131 47.54 -5.34 15.23
C LEU A 131 47.65 -4.16 14.27
N GLU A 132 48.86 -3.64 14.03
CA GLU A 132 49.09 -2.56 13.06
C GLU A 132 48.69 -2.98 11.63
N ARG A 133 48.95 -4.24 11.26
CA ARG A 133 48.56 -4.78 9.95
C ARG A 133 47.04 -4.90 9.84
N ILE A 134 46.37 -5.38 10.88
CA ILE A 134 44.91 -5.47 10.94
C ILE A 134 44.30 -4.07 10.83
N GLU A 135 44.79 -3.11 11.60
CA GLU A 135 44.27 -1.73 11.58
C GLU A 135 44.46 -1.09 10.20
N LYS A 136 45.61 -1.31 9.55
CA LYS A 136 45.85 -0.82 8.19
C LYS A 136 44.85 -1.42 7.19
N GLU A 137 44.63 -2.73 7.24
CA GLU A 137 43.67 -3.43 6.36
C GLU A 137 42.23 -2.96 6.62
N GLU A 138 41.84 -2.75 7.88
CA GLU A 138 40.52 -2.21 8.22
C GLU A 138 40.33 -0.78 7.67
N ASN A 139 41.37 0.06 7.73
CA ASN A 139 41.35 1.42 7.17
C ASN A 139 41.27 1.42 5.64
N GLU A 140 42.04 0.58 4.95
CA GLU A 140 42.00 0.43 3.49
C GLU A 140 40.62 -0.04 3.01
N ASN A 141 40.04 -1.04 3.69
CA ASN A 141 38.69 -1.52 3.40
C ASN A 141 37.62 -0.44 3.64
N ASN A 142 37.76 0.36 4.71
CA ASN A 142 36.85 1.48 4.97
C ASN A 142 36.92 2.54 3.86
N ALA A 143 38.14 2.90 3.41
CA ALA A 143 38.33 3.86 2.32
C ALA A 143 37.75 3.36 1.00
N GLU A 144 37.90 2.06 0.69
CA GLU A 144 37.30 1.45 -0.50
C GLU A 144 35.77 1.53 -0.47
N VAL A 145 35.15 1.22 0.68
CA VAL A 145 33.70 1.31 0.88
C VAL A 145 33.21 2.76 0.69
N GLU A 146 33.92 3.75 1.22
CA GLU A 146 33.60 5.17 1.05
C GLU A 146 33.73 5.62 -0.42
N GLN A 147 34.74 5.13 -1.14
CA GLN A 147 34.91 5.42 -2.55
C GLN A 147 33.79 4.81 -3.39
N LEU A 148 33.46 3.53 -3.19
CA LEU A 148 32.35 2.86 -3.89
C LEU A 148 31.02 3.56 -3.64
N PHE A 149 30.81 4.06 -2.41
CA PHE A 149 29.61 4.83 -2.06
C PHE A 149 29.56 6.16 -2.81
N THR A 150 30.69 6.87 -2.89
CA THR A 150 30.83 8.14 -3.63
C THR A 150 30.61 7.93 -5.13
N ASP A 151 31.06 6.80 -5.67
CA ASP A 151 30.87 6.42 -7.08
C ASP A 151 29.42 6.00 -7.41
N GLY A 152 28.52 5.94 -6.41
CA GLY A 152 27.12 5.57 -6.59
C GLY A 152 26.90 4.06 -6.83
N LYS A 153 27.90 3.21 -6.56
CA LYS A 153 27.85 1.75 -6.77
C LYS A 153 27.22 1.04 -5.58
N TYR A 154 25.98 1.38 -5.23
CA TYR A 154 25.37 0.96 -3.96
C TYR A 154 25.28 -0.56 -3.78
N GLN A 155 25.06 -1.34 -4.84
CA GLN A 155 25.06 -2.81 -4.73
C GLN A 155 26.44 -3.38 -4.35
N GLU A 156 27.51 -2.83 -4.93
CA GLU A 156 28.89 -3.22 -4.59
C GLU A 156 29.23 -2.83 -3.15
N VAL A 157 28.80 -1.63 -2.71
CA VAL A 157 28.94 -1.18 -1.32
C VAL A 157 28.24 -2.13 -0.36
N ILE A 158 26.99 -2.49 -0.63
CA ILE A 158 26.20 -3.37 0.24
C ILE A 158 26.91 -4.72 0.40
N LYS A 159 27.34 -5.32 -0.72
CA LYS A 159 28.05 -6.60 -0.73
C LYS A 159 29.35 -6.52 0.08
N LYS A 160 30.18 -5.50 -0.17
CA LYS A 160 31.46 -5.31 0.52
C LYS A 160 31.27 -5.06 2.01
N CYS A 161 30.32 -4.21 2.41
CA CYS A 161 30.02 -3.98 3.82
C CYS A 161 29.54 -5.25 4.54
N GLN A 162 28.71 -6.07 3.88
CA GLN A 162 28.24 -7.34 4.45
C GLN A 162 29.37 -8.35 4.62
N GLU A 163 30.29 -8.43 3.65
CA GLU A 163 31.52 -9.23 3.76
C GLU A 163 32.36 -8.78 4.95
N LEU A 164 32.62 -7.47 5.07
CA LEU A 164 33.43 -6.89 6.17
C LEU A 164 32.80 -7.10 7.55
N LEU A 165 31.48 -6.91 7.68
CA LEU A 165 30.75 -7.14 8.94
C LEU A 165 30.66 -8.63 9.30
N GLY A 166 30.83 -9.53 8.33
CA GLY A 166 30.98 -10.97 8.57
C GLY A 166 32.33 -11.35 9.19
N HIS A 167 33.32 -10.45 9.14
CA HIS A 167 34.63 -10.61 9.76
C HIS A 167 34.71 -9.83 11.09
N LYS A 168 35.63 -10.25 11.97
CA LYS A 168 35.86 -9.56 13.25
C LYS A 168 36.64 -8.27 13.01
N ILE A 169 35.94 -7.14 12.97
CA ILE A 169 36.52 -5.79 12.92
C ILE A 169 36.92 -5.38 14.36
N HIS A 170 38.18 -5.01 14.56
CA HIS A 170 38.74 -4.65 15.86
C HIS A 170 38.52 -3.17 16.17
N ASN A 171 38.58 -2.31 15.17
CA ASN A 171 38.30 -0.89 15.33
C ASN A 171 36.78 -0.63 15.37
N SER A 172 36.27 -0.27 16.55
CA SER A 172 34.85 0.01 16.77
C SER A 172 34.33 1.21 15.97
N ASP A 173 35.17 2.19 15.66
CA ASP A 173 34.78 3.35 14.87
C ASP A 173 34.57 2.98 13.40
N ILE A 174 35.48 2.15 12.85
CA ILE A 174 35.37 1.60 11.50
C ILE A 174 34.12 0.73 11.39
N HIS A 175 33.89 -0.15 12.38
CA HIS A 175 32.69 -0.98 12.42
C HIS A 175 31.40 -0.13 12.34
N ARG A 176 31.29 0.89 13.20
CA ARG A 176 30.14 1.82 13.22
C ARG A 176 30.01 2.61 11.91
N ASN A 177 31.12 2.98 11.27
CA ASN A 177 31.10 3.67 9.98
C ASN A 177 30.58 2.77 8.86
N ILE A 178 31.07 1.53 8.79
CA ILE A 178 30.62 0.53 7.81
C ILE A 178 29.12 0.24 7.97
N GLU A 179 28.61 0.08 9.19
CA GLU A 179 27.17 -0.07 9.44
C GLU A 179 26.36 1.14 8.94
N LYS A 180 26.86 2.36 9.20
CA LYS A 180 26.22 3.59 8.75
C LYS A 180 26.20 3.71 7.22
N ILE A 181 27.31 3.37 6.55
CA ILE A 181 27.40 3.39 5.08
C ILE A 181 26.52 2.31 4.47
N LEU A 182 26.53 1.09 5.04
CA LEU A 182 25.66 0.00 4.60
C LEU A 182 24.20 0.42 4.62
N LYS A 183 23.72 0.99 5.74
CA LYS A 183 22.35 1.48 5.86
C LYS A 183 22.03 2.53 4.79
N LYS A 184 22.90 3.53 4.60
CA LYS A 184 22.71 4.56 3.56
C LYS A 184 22.69 3.98 2.14
N ALA A 185 23.54 3.00 1.86
CA ALA A 185 23.61 2.35 0.55
C ALA A 185 22.34 1.53 0.28
N GLN A 186 21.84 0.80 1.28
CA GLN A 186 20.54 0.10 1.21
C GLN A 186 19.39 1.07 0.95
N ASP A 187 19.34 2.21 1.65
CA ASP A 187 18.32 3.23 1.44
C ASP A 187 18.38 3.78 0.00
N LYS A 188 19.57 4.11 -0.51
CA LYS A 188 19.76 4.60 -1.89
C LYS A 188 19.39 3.57 -2.95
N GLU A 189 19.76 2.31 -2.75
CA GLU A 189 19.40 1.22 -3.65
C GLU A 189 17.89 0.97 -3.67
N ASN A 190 17.23 1.01 -2.50
CA ASN A 190 15.78 0.90 -2.41
C ASN A 190 15.08 2.08 -3.11
N LEU A 191 15.56 3.31 -2.93
CA LEU A 191 15.03 4.48 -3.64
C LEU A 191 15.15 4.34 -5.17
N SER A 192 16.28 3.83 -5.67
CA SER A 192 16.46 3.56 -7.11
C SER A 192 15.41 2.57 -7.63
N LYS A 193 15.19 1.46 -6.89
CA LYS A 193 14.16 0.46 -7.22
C LYS A 193 12.75 1.06 -7.18
N ILE A 194 12.44 1.87 -6.16
CA ILE A 194 11.15 2.57 -6.06
C ILE A 194 10.95 3.46 -7.27
N ASN A 195 11.91 4.34 -7.60
CA ASN A 195 11.82 5.27 -8.73
C ASN A 195 11.50 4.54 -10.04
N SER A 196 12.22 3.46 -10.33
CA SER A 196 11.98 2.66 -11.53
C SER A 196 10.57 2.06 -11.61
N LYS A 197 9.94 1.78 -10.47
CA LYS A 197 8.58 1.23 -10.38
C LYS A 197 7.50 2.31 -10.42
N ILE A 198 7.75 3.50 -9.87
CA ILE A 198 6.76 4.59 -9.82
C ILE A 198 6.72 5.42 -11.10
N ASP A 199 7.80 5.46 -11.88
CA ASP A 199 7.93 6.26 -13.10
C ASP A 199 6.75 6.10 -14.09
N PRO A 200 6.24 4.89 -14.39
CA PRO A 200 5.09 4.72 -15.27
C PRO A 200 3.82 5.41 -14.74
N TYR A 201 3.57 5.32 -13.43
CA TYR A 201 2.40 5.91 -12.78
C TYR A 201 2.50 7.44 -12.73
N LEU A 202 3.71 7.98 -12.53
CA LEU A 202 3.94 9.43 -12.59
C LEU A 202 3.63 9.99 -13.99
N LYS A 203 4.06 9.29 -15.04
CA LYS A 203 3.74 9.67 -16.43
C LYS A 203 2.23 9.64 -16.70
N ASN A 204 1.52 8.64 -16.19
CA ASN A 204 0.07 8.58 -16.30
C ASN A 204 -0.63 9.75 -15.58
N ILE A 205 -0.19 10.08 -14.36
CA ILE A 205 -0.72 11.23 -13.61
C ILE A 205 -0.49 12.53 -14.38
N GLU A 206 0.69 12.72 -14.97
CA GLU A 206 1.01 13.88 -15.79
C GLU A 206 0.09 13.97 -17.01
N TYR A 207 -0.04 12.89 -17.77
CA TYR A 207 -0.97 12.78 -18.91
C TYR A 207 -2.42 13.13 -18.52
N TYR A 208 -2.92 12.58 -17.42
CA TYR A 208 -4.26 12.89 -16.94
C TYR A 208 -4.41 14.34 -16.45
N SER A 209 -3.40 14.88 -15.77
CA SER A 209 -3.49 16.21 -15.16
C SER A 209 -3.37 17.36 -16.16
N THR A 210 -2.73 17.11 -17.29
CA THR A 210 -2.44 18.12 -18.32
C THR A 210 -3.32 17.90 -19.54
N GLU A 211 -2.98 16.94 -20.39
CA GLU A 211 -3.58 16.71 -21.70
C GLU A 211 -5.09 16.43 -21.62
N MET A 212 -5.49 15.49 -20.76
CA MET A 212 -6.91 15.14 -20.65
C MET A 212 -7.75 16.24 -19.98
N ARG A 213 -7.14 17.03 -19.09
CA ARG A 213 -7.82 18.16 -18.45
C ARG A 213 -8.03 19.31 -19.45
N GLU A 214 -7.05 19.61 -20.29
CA GLU A 214 -7.17 20.62 -21.34
C GLU A 214 -8.28 20.27 -22.35
N LEU A 215 -8.34 19.01 -22.79
CA LEU A 215 -9.40 18.54 -23.67
C LEU A 215 -10.79 18.67 -23.04
N LEU A 216 -10.89 18.41 -21.73
CA LEU A 216 -12.14 18.56 -20.99
C LEU A 216 -12.58 20.02 -20.90
N GLU A 217 -11.67 20.96 -20.64
CA GLU A 217 -11.99 22.39 -20.62
C GLU A 217 -12.42 22.91 -21.98
N ILE A 218 -11.78 22.44 -23.07
CA ILE A 218 -12.22 22.75 -24.44
C ILE A 218 -13.63 22.22 -24.69
N LYS A 219 -13.94 20.99 -24.29
CA LYS A 219 -15.28 20.41 -24.45
C LYS A 219 -16.32 21.18 -23.63
N LYS A 220 -15.99 21.56 -22.40
CA LYS A 220 -16.83 22.37 -21.52
C LYS A 220 -17.14 23.74 -22.09
N ALA A 221 -16.16 24.38 -22.75
CA ALA A 221 -16.35 25.65 -23.41
C ALA A 221 -17.25 25.55 -24.66
N LYS A 222 -17.22 24.41 -25.37
CA LYS A 222 -18.00 24.19 -26.59
C LYS A 222 -19.45 23.78 -26.33
N ASN A 223 -19.67 22.89 -25.36
CA ASN A 223 -20.97 22.28 -25.10
C ASN A 223 -21.35 22.42 -23.62
N PRO A 224 -21.62 23.64 -23.13
CA PRO A 224 -21.92 23.87 -21.71
C PRO A 224 -23.20 23.15 -21.24
N ASP A 225 -24.12 22.85 -22.15
CA ASP A 225 -25.37 22.15 -21.85
C ASP A 225 -25.17 20.64 -21.57
N GLU A 226 -24.00 20.07 -21.88
CA GLU A 226 -23.63 18.68 -21.58
C GLU A 226 -23.00 18.51 -20.17
N LEU A 227 -23.42 19.31 -19.19
CA LEU A 227 -22.76 19.42 -17.89
C LEU A 227 -22.65 18.08 -17.14
N ASP A 228 -23.69 17.24 -17.17
CA ASP A 228 -23.70 15.91 -16.54
C ASP A 228 -22.59 15.00 -17.11
N TYR A 229 -22.48 14.95 -18.44
CA TYR A 229 -21.45 14.17 -19.13
C TYR A 229 -20.04 14.71 -18.86
N ILE A 230 -19.88 16.04 -18.87
CA ILE A 230 -18.60 16.70 -18.55
C ILE A 230 -18.16 16.38 -17.13
N ASN A 231 -19.08 16.48 -16.16
CA ASN A 231 -18.81 16.14 -14.76
C ASN A 231 -18.47 14.66 -14.60
N GLN A 232 -19.14 13.75 -15.32
CA GLN A 232 -18.78 12.34 -15.34
C GLN A 232 -17.36 12.11 -15.88
N CYS A 233 -16.98 12.77 -16.99
CA CYS A 233 -15.62 12.71 -17.53
C CYS A 233 -14.58 13.25 -16.55
N GLN A 234 -14.88 14.37 -15.88
CA GLN A 234 -14.00 14.93 -14.85
C GLN A 234 -13.82 13.99 -13.66
N ALA A 235 -14.92 13.38 -13.19
CA ALA A 235 -14.89 12.40 -12.12
C ALA A 235 -14.06 11.16 -12.49
N ASN A 236 -14.19 10.66 -13.72
CA ASN A 236 -13.35 9.58 -14.25
C ASN A 236 -11.86 9.96 -14.26
N LEU A 237 -11.53 11.18 -14.68
CA LEU A 237 -10.15 11.65 -14.71
C LEU A 237 -9.53 11.70 -13.31
N LEU A 238 -10.27 12.26 -12.35
CA LEU A 238 -9.87 12.34 -10.95
C LEU A 238 -9.74 10.95 -10.32
N ALA A 239 -10.63 10.01 -10.65
CA ALA A 239 -10.55 8.62 -10.21
C ALA A 239 -9.29 7.92 -10.74
N ASN A 240 -8.95 8.13 -12.01
CA ASN A 240 -7.72 7.58 -12.60
C ASN A 240 -6.49 8.14 -11.89
N ILE A 241 -6.41 9.47 -11.69
CA ILE A 241 -5.32 10.08 -10.93
C ILE A 241 -5.22 9.50 -9.51
N ALA A 242 -6.35 9.25 -8.86
CA ALA A 242 -6.38 8.64 -7.52
C ALA A 242 -5.86 7.20 -7.54
N ASN A 243 -6.24 6.40 -8.54
CA ASN A 243 -5.75 5.04 -8.74
C ASN A 243 -4.23 5.00 -8.93
N GLU A 244 -3.69 5.83 -9.82
CA GLU A 244 -2.24 5.89 -10.04
C GLU A 244 -1.48 6.27 -8.75
N ARG A 245 -2.03 7.21 -7.96
CA ARG A 245 -1.46 7.60 -6.66
C ARG A 245 -1.52 6.48 -5.62
N ASN A 246 -2.58 5.68 -5.61
CA ASN A 246 -2.67 4.50 -4.76
C ASN A 246 -1.57 3.49 -5.11
N GLN A 247 -1.33 3.26 -6.40
CA GLN A 247 -0.26 2.35 -6.85
C GLN A 247 1.13 2.84 -6.41
N ILE A 248 1.40 4.14 -6.56
CA ILE A 248 2.65 4.75 -6.06
C ILE A 248 2.78 4.55 -4.54
N ALA A 249 1.71 4.80 -3.79
CA ALA A 249 1.70 4.66 -2.34
C ALA A 249 1.89 3.20 -1.88
N ASP A 250 1.28 2.24 -2.59
CA ASP A 250 1.48 0.80 -2.36
C ASP A 250 2.94 0.41 -2.59
N ILE A 251 3.60 0.94 -3.63
CA ILE A 251 5.03 0.72 -3.87
C ILE A 251 5.86 1.24 -2.69
N TYR A 252 5.64 2.48 -2.23
CA TYR A 252 6.35 2.99 -1.06
C TYR A 252 6.11 2.14 0.19
N ASN A 253 4.88 1.67 0.40
CA ASN A 253 4.52 0.82 1.53
C ASN A 253 5.28 -0.52 1.51
N VAL A 254 5.40 -1.16 0.35
CA VAL A 254 6.15 -2.42 0.17
C VAL A 254 7.63 -2.26 0.54
N PHE A 255 8.20 -1.07 0.32
CA PHE A 255 9.58 -0.76 0.71
C PHE A 255 9.70 -0.15 2.13
N HIS A 256 8.62 -0.15 2.92
CA HIS A 256 8.58 0.40 4.28
C HIS A 256 8.83 1.90 4.39
N TYR A 257 8.67 2.65 3.28
CA TYR A 257 8.68 4.12 3.26
C TYR A 257 7.30 4.65 3.65
N TYR A 258 6.91 4.40 4.91
CA TYR A 258 5.53 4.61 5.35
C TYR A 258 5.04 6.05 5.28
N GLN A 259 5.93 7.04 5.51
CA GLN A 259 5.55 8.46 5.42
C GLN A 259 5.18 8.83 3.98
N ASP A 260 5.99 8.43 3.00
CA ASP A 260 5.73 8.65 1.58
C ASP A 260 4.47 7.91 1.12
N ALA A 261 4.25 6.68 1.61
CA ALA A 261 3.03 5.92 1.35
C ALA A 261 1.77 6.64 1.87
N ILE A 262 1.79 7.10 3.12
CA ILE A 262 0.68 7.85 3.73
C ILE A 262 0.40 9.13 2.93
N GLU A 263 1.44 9.85 2.49
CA GLU A 263 1.27 11.05 1.67
C GLU A 263 0.60 10.71 0.33
N GLY A 264 1.07 9.66 -0.35
CA GLY A 264 0.49 9.18 -1.60
C GLY A 264 -0.99 8.82 -1.49
N PHE A 265 -1.37 8.00 -0.50
CA PHE A 265 -2.77 7.68 -0.24
C PHE A 265 -3.60 8.91 0.14
N THR A 266 -3.03 9.85 0.88
CA THR A 266 -3.73 11.11 1.22
C THR A 266 -4.03 11.95 -0.02
N LYS A 267 -3.10 12.01 -0.99
CA LYS A 267 -3.33 12.66 -2.29
C LYS A 267 -4.38 11.92 -3.12
N ALA A 268 -4.43 10.58 -3.06
CA ALA A 268 -5.48 9.80 -3.71
C ALA A 268 -6.87 10.05 -3.10
N ILE A 269 -6.98 10.08 -1.77
CA ILE A 269 -8.22 10.43 -1.05
C ILE A 269 -8.76 11.79 -1.48
N ARG A 270 -7.89 12.79 -1.65
CA ARG A 270 -8.31 14.12 -2.12
C ARG A 270 -8.95 14.04 -3.49
N SER A 271 -8.33 13.34 -4.44
CA SER A 271 -8.87 13.16 -5.78
C SER A 271 -10.18 12.37 -5.80
N TYR A 272 -10.32 11.31 -5.00
CA TYR A 272 -11.60 10.62 -4.86
C TYR A 272 -12.71 11.50 -4.31
N LYS A 273 -12.42 12.28 -3.26
CA LYS A 273 -13.40 13.22 -2.69
C LYS A 273 -13.82 14.30 -3.68
N GLU A 274 -12.87 14.82 -4.45
CA GLU A 274 -13.16 15.77 -5.52
C GLU A 274 -14.05 15.13 -6.59
N ALA A 275 -13.75 13.91 -7.03
CA ALA A 275 -14.57 13.17 -7.99
C ALA A 275 -16.00 12.93 -7.49
N ILE A 276 -16.15 12.52 -6.23
CA ILE A 276 -17.45 12.27 -5.58
C ILE A 276 -18.28 13.55 -5.44
N GLY A 277 -17.60 14.70 -5.26
CA GLY A 277 -18.24 16.00 -5.12
C GLY A 277 -18.83 16.55 -6.42
N LEU A 278 -18.56 15.91 -7.57
CA LEU A 278 -19.12 16.31 -8.85
C LEU A 278 -20.56 15.80 -9.02
N GLU A 279 -21.40 16.65 -9.59
CA GLU A 279 -22.79 16.32 -9.87
C GLU A 279 -22.91 15.58 -11.20
N PHE A 280 -23.18 14.28 -11.13
CA PHE A 280 -23.53 13.45 -12.28
C PHE A 280 -24.47 12.30 -11.89
N ASP A 281 -25.32 11.85 -12.81
CA ASP A 281 -26.32 10.79 -12.59
C ASP A 281 -25.83 9.40 -13.05
N LYS A 282 -24.83 8.88 -12.32
CA LYS A 282 -24.32 7.50 -12.47
C LYS A 282 -24.14 6.84 -11.11
N PRO A 283 -25.20 6.27 -10.51
CA PRO A 283 -25.16 5.67 -9.18
C PRO A 283 -24.08 4.59 -9.03
N ASP A 284 -23.98 3.66 -9.98
CA ASP A 284 -22.99 2.57 -9.94
C ASP A 284 -21.55 3.11 -9.96
N PHE A 285 -21.29 4.17 -10.75
CA PHE A 285 -19.99 4.82 -10.77
C PHE A 285 -19.69 5.57 -9.46
N LYS A 286 -20.68 6.24 -8.85
CA LYS A 286 -20.52 6.83 -7.51
C LYS A 286 -20.22 5.77 -6.45
N ALA A 287 -20.89 4.62 -6.51
CA ALA A 287 -20.64 3.50 -5.61
C ALA A 287 -19.17 3.02 -5.73
N ASP A 288 -18.66 2.89 -6.96
CA ASP A 288 -17.26 2.54 -7.20
C ASP A 288 -16.26 3.56 -6.63
N LEU A 289 -16.53 4.87 -6.77
CA LEU A 289 -15.67 5.91 -6.19
C LEU A 289 -15.62 5.81 -4.65
N TRP A 290 -16.77 5.61 -4.02
CA TRP A 290 -16.86 5.44 -2.56
C TRP A 290 -16.16 4.17 -2.08
N LYS A 291 -16.32 3.06 -2.81
CA LYS A 291 -15.61 1.79 -2.55
C LYS A 291 -14.09 1.99 -2.62
N ASN A 292 -13.59 2.64 -3.68
CA ASN A 292 -12.15 2.86 -3.83
C ASN A 292 -11.60 3.82 -2.75
N LEU A 293 -12.38 4.83 -2.37
CA LEU A 293 -12.07 5.70 -1.24
C LEU A 293 -11.98 4.90 0.06
N ALA A 294 -12.89 3.96 0.29
CA ALA A 294 -12.86 3.08 1.46
C ALA A 294 -11.60 2.22 1.49
N SER A 295 -11.25 1.55 0.38
CA SER A 295 -10.01 0.77 0.27
C SER A 295 -8.77 1.62 0.58
N THR A 296 -8.74 2.85 0.08
CA THR A 296 -7.62 3.77 0.33
C THR A 296 -7.49 4.12 1.82
N TYR A 297 -8.60 4.29 2.53
CA TYR A 297 -8.57 4.48 3.98
C TYR A 297 -8.10 3.23 4.74
N VAL A 298 -8.47 2.03 4.28
CA VAL A 298 -7.98 0.77 4.87
C VAL A 298 -6.46 0.65 4.75
N ASN A 299 -5.91 0.98 3.58
CA ASN A 299 -4.45 0.93 3.37
C ASN A 299 -3.70 1.85 4.35
N ILE A 300 -4.19 3.08 4.56
CA ILE A 300 -3.62 3.98 5.57
C ILE A 300 -3.76 3.41 6.98
N ALA A 301 -4.92 2.82 7.31
CA ALA A 301 -5.14 2.22 8.62
C ALA A 301 -4.17 1.07 8.91
N ASP A 302 -3.90 0.23 7.92
CA ASP A 302 -2.97 -0.89 8.03
C ASP A 302 -1.51 -0.41 8.20
N ILE A 303 -1.13 0.69 7.54
CA ILE A 303 0.18 1.34 7.78
C ILE A 303 0.28 1.85 9.22
N TYR A 304 -0.74 2.56 9.72
CA TYR A 304 -0.73 3.04 11.11
C TYR A 304 -0.69 1.92 12.14
N LYS A 305 -1.33 0.78 11.84
CA LYS A 305 -1.20 -0.43 12.67
C LYS A 305 0.23 -0.96 12.65
N THR A 306 0.88 -0.95 11.48
CA THR A 306 2.27 -1.42 11.34
C THR A 306 3.28 -0.53 12.06
N ILE A 307 3.05 0.78 12.13
CA ILE A 307 3.91 1.71 12.88
C ILE A 307 3.77 1.55 14.41
N ASP A 308 2.82 0.74 14.90
CA ASP A 308 2.56 0.32 16.30
C ASP A 308 2.32 1.44 17.34
N ASP A 309 2.66 2.70 17.04
CA ASP A 309 2.48 3.87 17.91
C ASP A 309 1.19 4.66 17.59
N LEU A 310 0.39 4.22 16.61
CA LEU A 310 -0.66 5.04 16.00
C LEU A 310 -2.01 4.30 15.86
N VAL A 311 -2.35 3.45 16.84
CA VAL A 311 -3.63 2.72 16.86
C VAL A 311 -4.84 3.65 16.79
N ASP A 312 -4.81 4.78 17.50
CA ASP A 312 -5.87 5.79 17.44
C ASP A 312 -6.07 6.34 16.01
N ASN A 313 -4.98 6.48 15.24
CA ASN A 313 -5.07 6.86 13.83
C ASN A 313 -5.60 5.73 12.96
N SER A 314 -5.13 4.49 13.17
CA SER A 314 -5.62 3.32 12.44
C SER A 314 -7.14 3.20 12.58
N GLN A 315 -7.65 3.26 13.82
CA GLN A 315 -9.07 3.19 14.12
C GLN A 315 -9.87 4.32 13.45
N LYS A 316 -9.37 5.57 13.50
CA LYS A 316 -9.98 6.72 12.82
C LYS A 316 -10.11 6.50 11.31
N PHE A 317 -9.11 5.90 10.68
CA PHE A 317 -9.15 5.60 9.25
C PHE A 317 -10.10 4.45 8.92
N LEU A 318 -10.20 3.42 9.78
CA LEU A 318 -11.20 2.36 9.61
C LEU A 318 -12.63 2.86 9.74
N TYR A 319 -12.93 3.77 10.66
CA TYR A 319 -14.25 4.40 10.73
C TYR A 319 -14.58 5.21 9.48
N ARG A 320 -13.59 5.89 8.89
CA ARG A 320 -13.76 6.59 7.60
C ARG A 320 -13.99 5.62 6.45
N ALA A 321 -13.29 4.49 6.44
CA ALA A 321 -13.51 3.41 5.47
C ALA A 321 -14.94 2.86 5.60
N PHE A 322 -15.39 2.57 6.82
CA PHE A 322 -16.74 2.08 7.10
C PHE A 322 -17.82 3.05 6.64
N TYR A 323 -17.64 4.35 6.90
CA TYR A 323 -18.54 5.38 6.37
C TYR A 323 -18.58 5.36 4.84
N ALA A 324 -17.43 5.31 4.18
CA ALA A 324 -17.35 5.26 2.72
C ALA A 324 -18.01 4.01 2.14
N VAL A 325 -17.85 2.84 2.75
CA VAL A 325 -18.55 1.59 2.35
C VAL A 325 -20.07 1.74 2.46
N LYS A 326 -20.59 2.35 3.54
CA LYS A 326 -22.02 2.62 3.67
C LYS A 326 -22.54 3.56 2.59
N GLN A 327 -21.77 4.59 2.24
CA GLN A 327 -22.12 5.46 1.11
C GLN A 327 -22.12 4.69 -0.22
N ALA A 328 -21.12 3.81 -0.43
CA ALA A 328 -21.08 2.96 -1.62
C ALA A 328 -22.33 2.08 -1.75
N LEU A 329 -22.76 1.43 -0.67
CA LEU A 329 -23.98 0.61 -0.64
C LEU A 329 -25.23 1.41 -0.99
N SER A 330 -25.36 2.66 -0.51
CA SER A 330 -26.53 3.50 -0.80
C SER A 330 -26.68 3.89 -2.27
N HIS A 331 -25.60 3.77 -3.05
CA HIS A 331 -25.58 4.07 -4.49
C HIS A 331 -25.57 2.82 -5.38
N CYS A 332 -25.48 1.63 -4.79
CA CYS A 332 -25.36 0.38 -5.50
C CYS A 332 -26.72 -0.30 -5.65
N LYS A 333 -26.96 -0.95 -6.79
CA LYS A 333 -28.15 -1.80 -6.98
C LYS A 333 -27.96 -3.12 -6.23
N GLU A 334 -29.01 -3.57 -5.54
CA GLU A 334 -28.97 -4.74 -4.66
C GLU A 334 -28.50 -6.03 -5.37
N GLU A 335 -28.84 -6.21 -6.65
CA GLU A 335 -28.50 -7.41 -7.44
C GLU A 335 -27.27 -7.21 -8.35
N SER A 336 -26.21 -6.57 -7.86
CA SER A 336 -24.98 -6.35 -8.64
C SER A 336 -23.76 -7.00 -8.00
N ASP A 337 -22.83 -7.48 -8.84
CA ASP A 337 -21.51 -7.99 -8.39
C ASP A 337 -20.76 -6.96 -7.53
N LEU A 338 -21.01 -5.67 -7.80
CA LEU A 338 -20.45 -4.57 -7.04
C LEU A 338 -20.99 -4.54 -5.60
N ASN A 339 -22.29 -4.82 -5.39
CA ASN A 339 -22.87 -4.92 -4.07
C ASN A 339 -22.21 -6.05 -3.26
N ASP A 340 -22.08 -7.24 -3.83
CA ASP A 340 -21.43 -8.38 -3.17
C ASP A 340 -20.00 -8.06 -2.72
N HIS A 341 -19.26 -7.36 -3.56
CA HIS A 341 -17.91 -6.91 -3.23
C HIS A 341 -17.91 -5.88 -2.07
N ILE A 342 -18.81 -4.90 -2.10
CA ILE A 342 -18.94 -3.88 -1.06
C ILE A 342 -19.40 -4.52 0.27
N GLN A 343 -20.31 -5.48 0.24
CA GLN A 343 -20.76 -6.24 1.42
C GLN A 343 -19.60 -7.05 2.03
N THR A 344 -18.80 -7.71 1.19
CA THR A 344 -17.60 -8.42 1.63
C THR A 344 -16.61 -7.47 2.31
N MET A 345 -16.42 -6.27 1.74
CA MET A 345 -15.60 -5.23 2.34
C MET A 345 -16.15 -4.78 3.70
N LEU A 346 -17.47 -4.60 3.84
CA LEU A 346 -18.14 -4.26 5.10
C LEU A 346 -17.89 -5.31 6.18
N ILE A 347 -18.05 -6.59 5.84
CA ILE A 347 -17.81 -7.72 6.75
C ILE A 347 -16.34 -7.72 7.23
N ASN A 348 -15.40 -7.54 6.30
CA ASN A 348 -13.96 -7.51 6.63
C ASN A 348 -13.60 -6.30 7.51
N LEU A 349 -14.22 -5.14 7.25
CA LEU A 349 -14.04 -3.94 8.07
C LEU A 349 -14.57 -4.12 9.50
N ASN A 350 -15.75 -4.74 9.66
CA ASN A 350 -16.29 -5.06 10.98
C ASN A 350 -15.32 -5.96 11.77
N LYS A 351 -14.82 -7.03 11.15
CA LYS A 351 -13.81 -7.90 11.78
C LYS A 351 -12.54 -7.13 12.20
N LYS A 352 -12.06 -6.20 11.35
CA LYS A 352 -10.90 -5.36 11.67
C LYS A 352 -11.17 -4.43 12.86
N LEU A 353 -12.36 -3.82 12.92
CA LEU A 353 -12.77 -2.95 14.03
C LEU A 353 -12.95 -3.72 15.34
N ASP A 354 -13.55 -4.92 15.29
CA ASP A 354 -13.74 -5.78 16.47
C ASP A 354 -12.39 -6.21 17.07
N ASN A 355 -11.41 -6.52 16.23
CA ASN A 355 -10.05 -6.85 16.69
C ASN A 355 -9.40 -5.67 17.43
N ILE A 356 -9.56 -4.45 16.93
CA ILE A 356 -8.99 -3.24 17.53
C ILE A 356 -9.69 -2.88 18.85
N ASN A 357 -11.01 -3.08 18.90
CA ASN A 357 -11.80 -2.82 20.10
C ASN A 357 -11.72 -3.98 21.11
N SER A 358 -10.95 -5.02 20.84
CA SER A 358 -10.81 -6.15 21.76
C SER A 358 -10.17 -5.68 23.08
N PRO A 359 -10.62 -6.19 24.24
CA PRO A 359 -10.04 -5.85 25.55
C PRO A 359 -8.53 -6.10 25.63
N GLN A 360 -8.03 -7.06 24.85
CA GLN A 360 -6.61 -7.42 24.78
C GLN A 360 -5.78 -6.35 24.06
N GLU A 361 -6.22 -5.86 22.89
CA GLU A 361 -5.55 -4.74 22.21
C GLU A 361 -5.65 -3.46 23.06
N HIS A 362 -6.79 -3.21 23.71
CA HIS A 362 -6.95 -2.07 24.61
C HIS A 362 -6.02 -2.13 25.83
N PHE A 363 -5.87 -3.30 26.46
CA PHE A 363 -4.94 -3.51 27.58
C PHE A 363 -3.48 -3.31 27.16
N HIS A 364 -3.11 -3.78 25.96
CA HIS A 364 -1.77 -3.57 25.41
C HIS A 364 -1.48 -2.08 25.18
N LEU A 365 -2.45 -1.35 24.62
CA LEU A 365 -2.36 0.09 24.35
C LEU A 365 -2.20 0.91 25.64
N VAL A 366 -3.00 0.58 26.65
CA VAL A 366 -2.96 1.24 27.97
C VAL A 366 -1.60 1.01 28.64
N ASN A 367 -1.10 -0.22 28.64
CA ASN A 367 0.23 -0.53 29.20
C ASN A 367 1.36 0.17 28.45
N LYS A 368 1.27 0.29 27.12
CA LYS A 368 2.25 1.02 26.31
C LYS A 368 2.25 2.53 26.65
N LYS A 369 1.08 3.16 26.76
CA LYS A 369 0.95 4.57 27.20
C LYS A 369 1.50 4.77 28.62
N ILE A 370 1.19 3.86 29.56
CA ILE A 370 1.75 3.88 30.93
C ILE A 370 3.29 3.81 30.91
N ASN A 371 3.86 2.93 30.09
CA ASN A 371 5.31 2.78 29.98
C ASN A 371 6.00 3.99 29.31
N ALA A 372 5.35 4.62 28.32
CA ALA A 372 5.85 5.85 27.71
C ALA A 372 5.88 7.02 28.72
N MET A 373 4.82 7.17 29.52
CA MET A 373 4.76 8.18 30.58
C MET A 373 5.83 7.96 31.66
N ARG A 374 6.18 6.71 31.98
CA ARG A 374 7.23 6.37 32.95
C ARG A 374 8.66 6.65 32.46
N ARG A 375 8.90 6.70 31.15
CA ARG A 375 10.24 6.95 30.57
C ARG A 375 10.52 8.43 30.29
N GLY A 376 9.49 9.27 30.32
CA GLY A 376 9.61 10.72 30.07
C GLY A 376 9.48 11.62 31.31
N GLY A 377 9.53 11.04 32.51
CA GLY A 377 9.41 11.75 33.79
C GLY A 377 10.71 11.82 34.58
#